data_AF-A0A3M0SPD6-F1
#
_entry.id   AF-A0A3M0SPD6-F1
#
_cell.length_a   1.000
_cell.length_b   1.000
_cell.length_c   1.000
_cell.angle_alpha   90.00
_cell.angle_beta   90.00
_cell.angle_gamma   90.00
#
_symmetry.space_group_name_H-M   'P 1'
#
loop_
_entity.id
_entity.type
_entity.pdbx_description
1 polymer ?
#
loop_
_entity_poly.entity_id
_entity_poly.type
_entity_poly.pdbx_seq_one_letter_code
_entity_poly.pdbx_strand_id
1 'polypeptide(L)'
;MDKKNDMKFSQITEEVSRCLLCYDPPCSKACPGGKNAADIIMSLRFKNYKGACHKFMNDLYKSGECGLACNNKMYCQRNCIRGKIDRPIKIRMIHKFLHEESLKVEEVI
;
A
#
# COMPACT_ATOMS: atom_id res chain seq x y z
N MET A 1 1.61 17.90 13.38
CA MET A 1 1.56 16.67 12.55
C MET A 1 1.09 15.54 13.43
N ASP A 2 -0.16 15.11 13.22
CA ASP A 2 -0.88 14.20 14.10
C ASP A 2 -0.26 12.80 14.15
N LYS A 3 0.43 12.49 15.26
CA LYS A 3 0.93 11.14 15.62
C LYS A 3 -0.20 10.13 15.94
N LYS A 4 -1.47 10.43 15.61
CA LYS A 4 -2.65 9.71 16.14
C LYS A 4 -3.23 8.62 15.24
N ASN A 5 -2.64 8.35 14.07
CA ASN A 5 -3.29 7.47 13.09
C ASN A 5 -2.37 6.42 12.48
N ASP A 6 -1.34 5.95 13.20
CA ASP A 6 -0.44 4.91 12.69
C ASP A 6 -1.06 3.52 12.92
N MET A 7 -1.10 2.71 11.85
CA MET A 7 -1.62 1.35 11.95
C MET A 7 -0.56 0.43 12.56
N LYS A 8 -0.93 -0.25 13.66
CA LYS A 8 -0.13 -1.34 14.21
C LYS A 8 -0.14 -2.52 13.22
N PHE A 9 0.87 -3.38 13.33
CA PHE A 9 0.99 -4.58 12.50
C PHE A 9 -0.28 -5.44 12.47
N SER A 10 -0.96 -5.65 13.61
CA SER A 10 -2.23 -6.38 13.68
C SER A 10 -3.35 -5.73 12.87
N GLN A 11 -3.41 -4.39 12.86
CA GLN A 11 -4.39 -3.66 12.06
C GLN A 11 -4.08 -3.78 10.57
N ILE A 12 -2.79 -3.85 10.19
CA ILE A 12 -2.38 -4.09 8.80
C ILE A 12 -2.82 -5.47 8.34
N THR A 13 -2.58 -6.52 9.14
CA THR A 13 -2.98 -7.89 8.78
C THR A 13 -4.50 -8.02 8.64
N GLU A 14 -5.27 -7.41 9.55
CA GLU A 14 -6.73 -7.31 9.45
C GLU A 14 -7.17 -6.57 8.19
N GLU A 15 -6.57 -5.42 7.89
CA GLU A 15 -6.97 -4.60 6.75
C GLU A 15 -6.66 -5.29 5.41
N VAL A 16 -5.47 -5.89 5.26
CA VAL A 16 -5.12 -6.61 4.02
C VAL A 16 -5.96 -7.87 3.84
N SER A 17 -6.42 -8.50 4.94
CA SER A 17 -7.33 -9.64 4.89
C SER A 17 -8.67 -9.33 4.22
N ARG A 18 -9.09 -8.05 4.19
CA ARG A 18 -10.29 -7.59 3.49
C ARG A 18 -10.11 -7.44 1.97
N CYS A 19 -8.87 -7.47 1.46
CA CYS A 19 -8.60 -7.31 0.03
C CYS A 19 -9.33 -8.41 -0.77
N LEU A 20 -9.87 -8.08 -1.94
CA LEU A 20 -10.59 -9.05 -2.77
C LEU A 20 -9.66 -9.84 -3.72
N LEU A 21 -8.36 -9.54 -3.73
CA LEU A 21 -7.39 -10.15 -4.65
C LEU A 21 -7.90 -10.13 -6.11
N CYS A 22 -8.27 -8.94 -6.57
CA CYS A 22 -8.89 -8.74 -7.88
C CYS A 22 -7.96 -9.26 -8.99
N TYR A 23 -8.50 -10.06 -9.92
CA TYR A 23 -7.79 -10.50 -11.11
C TYR A 23 -7.30 -9.31 -11.96
N ASP A 24 -8.17 -8.33 -12.17
CA ASP A 24 -7.87 -7.09 -12.87
C ASP A 24 -7.95 -5.88 -11.90
N PRO A 25 -6.87 -5.57 -11.17
CA PRO A 25 -6.93 -4.67 -10.02
C PRO A 25 -7.07 -3.19 -10.43
N PRO A 26 -8.24 -2.54 -10.18
CA PRO A 26 -8.42 -1.12 -10.51
C PRO A 26 -7.53 -0.20 -9.65
N CYS A 27 -7.15 -0.64 -8.45
CA CYS A 27 -6.24 0.10 -7.58
C CYS A 27 -4.84 0.25 -8.17
N SER A 28 -4.33 -0.76 -8.90
CA SER A 28 -3.02 -0.68 -9.57
C SER A 28 -3.12 0.16 -10.85
N LYS A 29 -4.17 -0.04 -11.65
CA LYS A 29 -4.39 0.74 -12.90
C LYS A 29 -4.56 2.24 -12.66
N ALA A 30 -5.14 2.62 -11.52
CA ALA A 30 -5.39 4.01 -11.20
C ALA A 30 -4.14 4.78 -10.69
N CYS A 31 -3.01 4.10 -10.45
CA CYS A 31 -1.83 4.79 -9.93
C CYS A 31 -1.14 5.61 -11.03
N PRO A 32 -1.03 6.95 -10.93
CA PRO A 32 -0.34 7.76 -11.94
C PRO A 32 1.17 7.47 -11.99
N GLY A 33 1.74 6.94 -10.90
CA GLY A 33 3.13 6.47 -10.85
C GLY A 33 3.30 5.01 -11.29
N GLY A 34 2.24 4.33 -11.76
CA GLY A 34 2.34 2.93 -12.18
C GLY A 34 2.69 1.93 -11.07
N LYS A 35 2.50 2.29 -9.79
CA LYS A 35 2.77 1.40 -8.65
C LYS A 35 1.75 0.27 -8.60
N ASN A 36 2.19 -0.95 -8.30
CA ASN A 36 1.33 -2.12 -8.24
C ASN A 36 0.82 -2.38 -6.82
N ALA A 37 -0.17 -1.58 -6.40
CA ALA A 37 -0.77 -1.68 -5.08
C ALA A 37 -1.34 -3.07 -4.78
N ALA A 38 -1.92 -3.75 -5.79
CA ALA A 38 -2.47 -5.08 -5.62
C ALA A 38 -1.38 -6.11 -5.23
N ASP A 39 -0.24 -6.11 -5.91
CA ASP A 39 0.85 -7.05 -5.64
C ASP A 39 1.51 -6.83 -4.28
N ILE A 40 1.62 -5.58 -3.84
CA ILE A 40 2.12 -5.21 -2.51
C ILE A 40 1.17 -5.75 -1.43
N ILE A 41 -0.13 -5.48 -1.57
CA ILE A 41 -1.16 -5.93 -0.63
C ILE A 41 -1.26 -7.46 -0.62
N MET A 42 -1.10 -8.10 -1.78
CA MET A 42 -1.08 -9.56 -1.89
C MET A 42 0.10 -10.16 -1.13
N SER A 43 1.30 -9.59 -1.25
CA SER A 43 2.45 -10.03 -0.45
C SER A 43 2.14 -9.95 1.06
N LEU A 44 1.53 -8.86 1.53
CA LEU A 44 1.11 -8.72 2.94
C LEU A 44 0.02 -9.73 3.33
N ARG A 45 -0.97 -9.97 2.45
CA ARG A 45 -2.06 -10.95 2.66
C ARG A 45 -1.51 -12.34 2.96
N PHE A 46 -0.43 -12.72 2.29
CA PHE A 46 0.23 -14.01 2.45
C PHE A 46 1.43 -13.97 3.40
N LYS A 47 1.50 -12.97 4.29
CA LYS A 47 2.56 -12.83 5.31
C LYS A 47 3.98 -12.75 4.73
N ASN A 48 4.13 -12.40 3.44
CA ASN A 48 5.41 -12.13 2.81
C ASN A 48 5.78 -10.65 2.97
N TYR A 49 6.14 -10.28 4.21
CA TYR A 49 6.45 -8.89 4.55
C TYR A 49 7.68 -8.36 3.81
N LYS A 50 8.76 -9.15 3.75
CA LYS A 50 9.97 -8.78 3.01
C LYS A 50 9.68 -8.54 1.53
N GLY A 51 8.88 -9.42 0.90
CA GLY A 51 8.44 -9.25 -0.47
C GLY A 51 7.53 -8.04 -0.68
N ALA A 52 6.70 -7.69 0.31
CA ALA A 52 5.90 -6.46 0.27
C ALA A 52 6.78 -5.20 0.31
N CYS A 53 7.75 -5.14 1.25
CA CYS A 53 8.70 -4.03 1.35
C CYS A 53 9.54 -3.90 0.08
N HIS A 54 10.07 -5.00 -0.45
CA HIS A 54 10.88 -4.98 -1.67
C HIS A 54 10.08 -4.45 -2.87
N LYS A 55 8.85 -4.93 -3.08
CA LYS A 55 7.96 -4.41 -4.14
C LYS A 55 7.65 -2.93 -3.94
N PHE A 56 7.34 -2.52 -2.71
CA PHE A 56 7.07 -1.13 -2.37
C PHE A 56 8.26 -0.20 -2.66
N MET A 57 9.47 -0.60 -2.26
CA MET A 57 10.69 0.16 -2.52
C MET A 57 11.03 0.23 -4.00
N ASN A 58 10.93 -0.89 -4.74
CA ASN A 58 11.11 -0.89 -6.19
C ASN A 58 10.15 0.07 -6.89
N ASP A 59 8.90 0.08 -6.46
CA ASP A 59 7.90 1.04 -6.94
C ASP A 59 8.26 2.47 -6.54
N LEU A 60 8.79 2.71 -5.34
CA LEU A 60 9.25 4.03 -4.87
C LEU A 60 10.40 4.55 -5.75
N TYR A 61 11.43 3.75 -6.02
CA TYR A 61 12.54 4.14 -6.88
C TYR A 61 12.09 4.46 -8.32
N LYS A 62 11.12 3.71 -8.85
CA LYS A 62 10.64 3.90 -10.22
C LYS A 62 9.77 5.13 -10.40
N SER A 63 8.91 5.45 -9.43
CA SER A 63 7.91 6.52 -9.57
C SER A 63 7.97 7.60 -8.51
N GLY A 64 9.10 7.69 -7.80
CA GLY A 64 9.31 8.60 -6.69
C GLY A 64 8.40 8.30 -5.50
N GLU A 65 8.40 9.23 -4.56
CA GLU A 65 7.68 9.13 -3.30
C GLU A 65 6.16 8.90 -3.50
N CYS A 66 5.61 7.96 -2.73
CA CYS A 66 4.18 7.71 -2.74
C CYS A 66 3.42 8.93 -2.19
N GLY A 67 2.53 9.51 -3.00
CA GLY A 67 1.76 10.70 -2.65
C GLY A 67 2.10 11.90 -3.53
N LEU A 68 3.36 11.99 -3.99
CA LEU A 68 3.85 13.07 -4.86
C LEU A 68 3.17 13.02 -6.24
N ALA A 69 3.35 11.92 -6.99
CA ALA A 69 2.70 11.73 -8.29
C ALA A 69 1.16 11.72 -8.21
N CYS A 70 0.62 11.40 -7.03
CA CYS A 70 -0.81 11.37 -6.79
C CYS A 70 -1.39 12.75 -6.43
N ASN A 71 -0.56 13.75 -6.13
CA ASN A 71 -0.95 15.03 -5.50
C ASN A 71 -1.94 14.83 -4.34
N ASN A 72 -1.66 13.83 -3.49
CA ASN A 72 -2.51 13.40 -2.37
C ASN A 72 -3.98 13.07 -2.72
N LYS A 73 -4.32 12.79 -3.98
CA LYS A 73 -5.69 12.43 -4.43
C LYS A 73 -6.12 11.00 -4.12
N MET A 74 -5.21 10.15 -3.61
CA MET A 74 -5.45 8.76 -3.21
C MET A 74 -6.08 7.87 -4.29
N TYR A 75 -5.64 7.99 -5.55
CA TYR A 75 -6.24 7.30 -6.70
C TYR A 75 -6.39 5.79 -6.52
N CYS A 76 -5.35 5.09 -6.07
CA CYS A 76 -5.40 3.64 -5.85
C CYS A 76 -6.48 3.23 -4.85
N GLN A 77 -6.61 3.97 -3.74
CA GLN A 77 -7.61 3.71 -2.71
C GLN A 77 -9.02 4.07 -3.19
N ARG A 78 -9.20 5.21 -3.85
CA ARG A 78 -10.50 5.66 -4.38
C ARG A 78 -11.07 4.70 -5.42
N ASN A 79 -10.21 4.05 -6.19
CA ASN A 79 -10.61 3.09 -7.23
C ASN A 79 -10.71 1.64 -6.72
N CYS A 80 -10.52 1.38 -5.42
CA CYS A 80 -10.65 0.03 -4.88
C CYS A 80 -12.09 -0.47 -4.98
N ILE A 81 -12.32 -1.58 -5.71
CA ILE A 81 -13.66 -2.13 -5.96
C ILE A 81 -14.41 -2.54 -4.69
N ARG A 82 -13.68 -2.89 -3.62
CA ARG A 82 -14.24 -3.19 -2.29
C ARG A 82 -15.05 -2.02 -1.72
N GLY A 83 -14.75 -0.79 -2.13
CA GLY A 83 -15.53 0.40 -1.77
C GLY A 83 -16.99 0.35 -2.25
N LYS A 84 -17.35 -0.52 -3.20
CA LYS A 84 -18.73 -0.78 -3.61
C LYS A 84 -19.47 -1.77 -2.71
N ILE A 85 -18.77 -2.45 -1.81
CA ILE A 85 -19.35 -3.43 -0.86
C ILE A 85 -19.47 -2.79 0.52
N ASP A 86 -18.38 -2.22 1.03
CA ASP A 86 -18.37 -1.56 2.34
C ASP A 86 -17.49 -0.29 2.33
N ARG A 87 -16.18 -0.45 2.36
CA ARG A 87 -15.19 0.62 2.32
C ARG A 87 -13.95 0.17 1.56
N PRO A 88 -13.27 1.08 0.84
CA PRO A 88 -12.03 0.73 0.16
C PRO A 88 -10.97 0.26 1.16
N ILE A 89 -10.03 -0.55 0.67
CA ILE A 89 -8.83 -0.88 1.42
C ILE A 89 -8.06 0.40 1.71
N LYS A 90 -7.57 0.57 2.95
CA LYS A 90 -6.76 1.72 3.38
C LYS A 90 -5.34 1.65 2.80
N ILE A 91 -5.22 1.68 1.47
CA ILE A 91 -3.94 1.53 0.74
C ILE A 91 -2.93 2.59 1.17
N ARG A 92 -3.37 3.84 1.40
CA ARG A 92 -2.49 4.90 1.90
C ARG A 92 -1.84 4.53 3.23
N MET A 93 -2.61 3.94 4.14
CA MET A 93 -2.11 3.53 5.46
C MET A 93 -1.13 2.37 5.35
N ILE A 94 -1.42 1.42 4.46
CA ILE A 94 -0.53 0.28 4.18
C ILE A 94 0.80 0.77 3.60
N HIS A 95 0.78 1.69 2.64
CA HIS A 95 2.00 2.27 2.07
C HIS A 95 2.78 3.08 3.10
N LYS A 96 2.10 3.85 3.97
CA LYS A 96 2.74 4.58 5.06
C LYS A 96 3.47 3.62 6.01
N PHE A 97 2.79 2.55 6.43
CA PHE A 97 3.38 1.50 7.27
C PHE A 97 4.62 0.89 6.61
N LEU A 98 4.53 0.49 5.32
CA LEU A 98 5.67 -0.08 4.61
C LEU A 98 6.85 0.88 4.46
N HIS A 99 6.57 2.18 4.27
CA HIS A 99 7.60 3.22 4.21
C HIS A 99 8.32 3.39 5.55
N GLU A 100 7.57 3.40 6.66
CA GLU A 100 8.15 3.48 8.00
C GLU A 100 8.98 2.22 8.32
N GLU A 101 8.52 1.04 7.90
CA GLU A 101 9.27 -0.20 8.06
C GLU A 101 10.51 -0.25 7.15
N SER A 102 10.47 0.32 5.95
CA SER A 102 11.64 0.34 5.05
C SER A 102 12.76 1.24 5.57
N LEU A 103 12.42 2.36 6.22
CA LEU A 103 13.43 3.24 6.84
C LEU A 103 14.23 2.53 7.94
N LYS A 104 13.63 1.57 8.65
CA LYS A 104 14.33 0.75 9.65
C LYS A 104 15.28 -0.28 9.02
N VAL A 105 15.10 -0.59 7.73
CA VAL A 105 15.93 -1.56 6.99
C VAL A 105 17.18 -0.90 6.40
N GLU A 106 17.14 0.41 6.10
CA GLU A 106 18.31 1.14 5.60
C GLU A 106 19.40 1.39 6.67
N GLU A 107 19.11 1.22 7.96
CA GLU A 107 20.13 1.28 9.04
C GLU A 107 21.08 0.07 9.09
N VAL A 108 20.99 -0.87 8.13
CA VAL A 108 21.75 -2.14 8.13
C VAL A 108 22.64 -2.29 6.87
N ILE A 109 22.85 -1.24 6.09
CA ILE A 109 23.82 -1.21 4.98
C ILE A 109 24.80 -0.06 5.17
#